data_AF-A0A021X8A5-F1
#
_entry.id   AF-A0A021X8A5-F1
#
_cell.length_a   1.000
_cell.length_b   1.000
_cell.length_c   1.000
_cell.angle_alpha   90.00
_cell.angle_beta   90.00
_cell.angle_gamma   90.00
#
_symmetry.space_group_name_H-M   'P 1'
#
loop_
_entity.id
_entity.type
_entity.pdbx_description
1 polymer ?
#
loop_
_entity_poly.entity_id
_entity_poly.type
_entity_poly.pdbx_seq_one_letter_code
_entity_poly.pdbx_strand_id
1 'polypeptide(L)'
;MNIQVSAKTFTSSAALLADHAAVRRRLFGRAPVSPVGPEPVDAEPLITVRRRLPAVNLQFHDAHVRAFRRWQMIAANGPCTAHILKRCAEARVPYEAVIGPCRKHRVAQFRHLLMWEIKTMVKPSISYPELGRLFGGRDHTTALHGVRAHAERIMSKER
;
A
#
# COMPACT_ATOMS: atom_id res chain seq x y z
N MET A 1 -32.77 29.81 -13.66
CA MET A 1 -33.53 28.95 -14.60
C MET A 1 -34.85 28.59 -13.95
N ASN A 2 -35.96 29.18 -14.40
CA ASN A 2 -37.30 28.81 -13.91
C ASN A 2 -37.73 27.51 -14.61
N ILE A 3 -37.71 26.39 -13.91
CA ILE A 3 -38.28 25.13 -14.41
C ILE A 3 -39.78 25.16 -14.11
N GLN A 4 -40.60 25.28 -15.16
CA GLN A 4 -42.04 25.13 -15.04
C GLN A 4 -42.36 23.64 -14.91
N VAL A 5 -42.82 23.21 -13.74
CA VAL A 5 -43.27 21.83 -13.49
C VAL A 5 -44.80 21.82 -13.60
N SER A 6 -45.32 21.09 -14.59
CA SER A 6 -46.77 20.84 -14.74
C SER A 6 -47.06 19.38 -14.39
N ALA A 7 -48.01 19.17 -13.47
CA ALA A 7 -48.43 17.83 -13.07
C ALA A 7 -49.51 17.29 -14.03
N LYS A 8 -49.33 16.07 -14.53
CA LYS A 8 -50.36 15.36 -15.30
C LYS A 8 -51.53 14.98 -14.38
N THR A 9 -52.76 15.30 -14.78
CA THR A 9 -53.97 14.84 -14.11
C THR A 9 -54.47 13.54 -14.75
N PHE A 10 -54.92 12.59 -13.92
CA PHE A 10 -55.45 11.30 -14.37
C PHE A 10 -56.89 11.13 -13.86
N THR A 11 -57.79 10.69 -14.73
CA THR A 11 -59.23 10.52 -14.43
C THR A 11 -59.57 9.13 -13.89
N SER A 12 -58.64 8.17 -13.95
CA SER A 12 -58.80 6.83 -13.40
C SER A 12 -57.45 6.22 -13.01
N SER A 13 -57.48 5.25 -12.09
CA SER A 13 -56.28 4.50 -11.68
C SER A 13 -55.69 3.68 -12.83
N ALA A 14 -56.54 3.13 -13.70
CA ALA A 14 -56.11 2.38 -14.88
C ALA A 14 -55.31 3.26 -15.86
N ALA A 15 -55.74 4.50 -16.08
CA ALA A 15 -55.03 5.45 -16.95
C ALA A 15 -53.65 5.82 -16.39
N LEU A 16 -53.54 5.98 -15.07
CA LEU A 16 -52.27 6.25 -14.39
C LEU A 16 -51.29 5.09 -14.56
N LEU A 17 -51.75 3.86 -14.32
CA LEU A 17 -50.92 2.66 -14.46
C LEU A 17 -50.45 2.44 -15.91
N ALA A 18 -51.29 2.77 -16.90
CA ALA A 18 -50.95 2.69 -18.31
C ALA A 18 -49.87 3.72 -18.71
N ASP A 19 -49.98 4.99 -18.28
CA ASP A 19 -48.94 6.02 -18.53
C ASP A 19 -47.61 5.60 -17.87
N HIS A 20 -47.65 5.10 -16.64
CA HIS A 20 -46.46 4.61 -15.95
C HIS A 20 -45.80 3.43 -16.70
N ALA A 21 -46.60 2.45 -17.16
CA ALA A 21 -46.09 1.33 -17.93
C ALA A 21 -45.46 1.79 -19.26
N ALA A 22 -46.04 2.79 -19.93
CA ALA A 22 -45.51 3.37 -21.16
C ALA A 22 -44.17 4.10 -20.92
N VAL A 23 -44.08 4.92 -19.87
CA VAL A 23 -42.83 5.62 -19.49
C VAL A 23 -41.73 4.61 -19.16
N ARG A 24 -42.06 3.56 -18.39
CA ARG A 24 -41.09 2.52 -18.03
C ARG A 24 -40.57 1.77 -19.25
N ARG A 25 -41.44 1.42 -20.21
CA ARG A 25 -41.02 0.76 -21.46
C ARG A 25 -40.11 1.66 -22.29
N ARG A 26 -40.41 2.96 -22.36
CA ARG A 26 -39.60 3.93 -23.11
C ARG A 26 -38.21 4.11 -22.52
N LEU A 27 -38.11 4.27 -21.20
CA LEU A 27 -36.84 4.60 -20.53
C LEU A 27 -35.99 3.36 -20.24
N PHE A 28 -36.63 2.25 -19.88
CA PHE A 28 -35.95 1.06 -19.36
C PHE A 28 -36.23 -0.22 -20.16
N GLY A 29 -37.01 -0.16 -21.24
CA GLY A 29 -37.39 -1.34 -22.02
C GLY A 29 -36.39 -1.75 -23.10
N ARG A 30 -35.35 -0.96 -23.38
CA ARG A 30 -34.32 -1.30 -24.38
C ARG A 30 -33.11 -1.89 -23.68
N ALA A 31 -32.75 -3.13 -24.04
CA ALA A 31 -31.47 -3.71 -23.65
C ALA A 31 -30.32 -2.88 -24.25
N PRO A 32 -29.22 -2.64 -23.50
CA PRO A 32 -28.06 -1.96 -24.05
C PRO A 32 -27.56 -2.75 -25.27
N VAL A 33 -27.47 -2.07 -26.42
CA VAL A 33 -26.84 -2.65 -27.61
C VAL A 33 -25.34 -2.53 -27.39
N SER A 34 -24.66 -3.66 -27.18
CA SER A 34 -23.21 -3.68 -27.22
C SER A 34 -22.75 -3.25 -28.62
N PRO A 35 -21.87 -2.25 -28.77
CA PRO A 35 -21.32 -1.91 -30.07
C PRO A 35 -20.61 -3.14 -30.64
N VAL A 36 -20.91 -3.47 -31.88
CA VAL A 36 -20.17 -4.49 -32.62
C VAL A 36 -18.74 -3.96 -32.77
N GLY A 37 -17.77 -4.66 -32.18
CA GLY A 37 -16.36 -4.31 -32.35
C GLY A 37 -15.98 -4.31 -33.83
N PRO A 38 -14.94 -3.56 -34.23
CA PRO A 38 -14.46 -3.61 -35.61
C PRO A 38 -14.14 -5.05 -36.00
N GLU A 39 -14.48 -5.43 -37.22
CA GLU A 39 -14.12 -6.76 -37.73
C GLU A 39 -12.59 -6.93 -37.67
N PRO A 40 -12.10 -8.12 -37.27
CA PRO A 40 -10.67 -8.37 -37.19
C PRO A 40 -10.06 -8.19 -38.59
N VAL A 41 -9.27 -7.13 -38.73
CA VAL A 41 -8.51 -6.88 -39.94
C VAL A 41 -7.40 -7.94 -39.99
N ASP A 42 -7.36 -8.73 -41.06
CA ASP A 42 -6.30 -9.70 -41.30
C ASP A 42 -4.96 -8.97 -41.47
N ALA A 43 -4.28 -8.71 -40.35
CA ALA A 43 -2.97 -8.10 -40.35
C ALA A 43 -1.94 -9.11 -40.85
N GLU A 44 -1.15 -8.74 -41.85
CA GLU A 44 -0.02 -9.57 -42.28
C GLU A 44 0.86 -9.92 -41.08
N PRO A 45 1.30 -11.17 -40.93
CA PRO A 45 2.09 -11.58 -39.78
C PRO A 45 3.42 -10.83 -39.83
N LEU A 46 3.57 -9.84 -38.96
CA LEU A 46 4.84 -9.15 -38.76
C LEU A 46 5.86 -10.21 -38.30
N ILE A 47 6.79 -10.60 -39.19
CA ILE A 47 7.88 -11.51 -38.88
C ILE A 47 8.82 -10.80 -37.90
N THR A 48 8.49 -10.88 -36.61
CA THR A 48 9.37 -10.41 -35.55
C THR A 48 10.41 -11.49 -35.33
N VAL A 49 11.56 -11.35 -35.99
CA VAL A 49 12.74 -12.16 -35.66
C VAL A 49 13.13 -11.77 -34.23
N ARG A 50 12.63 -12.52 -33.24
CA ARG A 50 13.03 -12.33 -31.85
C ARG A 50 14.53 -12.58 -31.77
N ARG A 51 15.30 -11.50 -31.71
CA ARG A 51 16.73 -11.55 -31.40
C ARG A 51 16.85 -12.24 -30.04
N ARG A 52 17.27 -13.52 -30.01
CA ARG A 52 17.62 -14.21 -28.76
C ARG A 52 18.90 -13.58 -28.23
N LEU A 53 18.76 -12.48 -27.51
CA LEU A 53 19.85 -11.95 -26.71
C LEU A 53 20.15 -12.98 -25.61
N PRO A 54 21.42 -13.38 -25.40
CA PRO A 54 21.77 -14.20 -24.25
C PRO A 54 21.33 -13.46 -22.99
N ALA A 55 20.85 -14.20 -21.98
CA ALA A 55 20.51 -13.63 -20.69
C ALA A 55 21.79 -13.07 -20.07
N VAL A 56 22.06 -11.79 -20.30
CA VAL A 56 23.16 -11.10 -19.64
C VAL A 56 22.82 -11.12 -18.15
N ASN A 57 23.69 -11.71 -17.34
CA ASN A 57 23.51 -11.80 -15.90
C ASN A 57 23.76 -10.40 -15.30
N LEU A 58 22.72 -9.54 -15.36
CA LEU A 58 22.71 -8.15 -14.93
C LEU A 58 22.73 -8.01 -13.39
N GLN A 59 23.59 -8.73 -12.69
CA GLN A 59 23.71 -8.61 -11.23
C GLN A 59 24.15 -7.20 -10.78
N PHE A 60 24.79 -6.44 -11.68
CA PHE A 60 25.35 -5.11 -11.40
C PHE A 60 24.41 -3.93 -11.73
N HIS A 61 23.33 -4.12 -12.49
CA HIS A 61 22.42 -3.02 -12.87
C HIS A 61 21.44 -2.61 -11.77
N ASP A 62 21.38 -3.42 -10.71
CA ASP A 62 20.41 -3.26 -9.64
C ASP A 62 20.89 -2.29 -8.54
N ALA A 63 22.17 -1.89 -8.57
CA ALA A 63 22.77 -1.02 -7.57
C ALA A 63 22.10 0.37 -7.53
N HIS A 64 21.86 0.99 -8.69
CA HIS A 64 21.19 2.29 -8.78
C HIS A 64 19.71 2.19 -8.37
N VAL A 65 19.01 1.13 -8.76
CA VAL A 65 17.60 0.90 -8.36
C VAL A 65 17.48 0.73 -6.84
N ARG A 66 18.41 -0.02 -6.22
CA ARG A 66 18.49 -0.16 -4.76
C ARG A 66 18.83 1.14 -4.07
N ALA A 67 19.76 1.92 -4.62
CA ALA A 67 20.12 3.23 -4.11
C ALA A 67 18.93 4.20 -4.18
N PHE A 68 18.20 4.21 -5.29
CA PHE A 68 17.00 5.04 -5.48
C PHE A 68 15.86 4.64 -4.54
N ARG A 69 15.57 3.34 -4.39
CA ARG A 69 14.58 2.85 -3.41
C ARG A 69 14.96 3.22 -1.99
N ARG A 70 16.25 3.13 -1.64
CA ARG A 70 16.78 3.55 -0.34
C ARG A 70 16.61 5.06 -0.14
N TRP A 71 16.94 5.86 -1.14
CA TRP A 71 16.74 7.31 -1.11
C TRP A 71 15.26 7.67 -0.94
N GLN A 72 14.35 7.06 -1.71
CA GLN A 72 12.91 7.25 -1.57
C GLN A 72 12.43 6.91 -0.15
N MET A 73 12.89 5.81 0.44
CA MET A 73 12.53 5.44 1.81
C MET A 73 13.03 6.45 2.86
N ILE A 74 14.24 6.99 2.69
CA ILE A 74 14.81 8.00 3.59
C ILE A 74 14.11 9.34 3.41
N ALA A 75 13.86 9.75 2.18
CA ALA A 75 13.17 11.00 1.85
C ALA A 75 11.72 11.01 2.35
N ALA A 76 11.02 9.86 2.25
CA ALA A 76 9.63 9.74 2.70
C ALA A 76 9.48 9.61 4.22
N ASN A 77 10.38 8.87 4.89
CA ASN A 77 10.19 8.46 6.29
C ASN A 77 11.20 9.05 7.28
N GLY A 78 12.10 9.93 6.82
CA GLY A 78 12.99 10.72 7.67
C GLY A 78 14.15 9.96 8.34
N PRO A 79 14.80 10.58 9.35
CA PRO A 79 16.05 10.08 9.95
C PRO A 79 15.90 8.74 10.67
N CYS A 80 14.71 8.44 11.20
CA CYS A 80 14.44 7.17 11.89
C CYS A 80 14.59 5.97 10.95
N THR A 81 14.10 6.08 9.71
CA THR A 81 14.17 4.98 8.74
C THR A 81 15.59 4.76 8.24
N ALA A 82 16.35 5.84 8.08
CA ALA A 82 17.78 5.76 7.78
C ALA A 82 18.54 4.99 8.88
N HIS A 83 18.22 5.27 10.15
CA HIS A 83 18.81 4.56 11.29
C HIS A 83 18.45 3.07 11.27
N ILE A 84 17.18 2.72 11.08
CA ILE A 84 16.74 1.31 11.01
C ILE A 84 17.51 0.56 9.92
N LEU A 85 17.59 1.14 8.70
CA LEU A 85 18.29 0.51 7.58
C LEU A 85 19.79 0.31 7.86
N LYS A 86 20.44 1.31 8.48
CA LYS A 86 21.85 1.21 8.90
C LYS A 86 22.05 0.06 9.88
N ARG A 87 21.24 0.00 10.94
CA ARG A 87 21.35 -1.04 11.98
C ARG A 87 21.03 -2.43 11.44
N CYS A 88 20.05 -2.56 10.54
CA CYS A 88 19.74 -3.82 9.86
C CYS A 88 20.94 -4.35 9.08
N ALA A 89 21.66 -3.47 8.37
CA ALA A 89 22.86 -3.82 7.63
C ALA A 89 23.99 -4.31 8.58
N GLU A 90 24.22 -3.59 9.69
CA GLU A 90 25.23 -3.95 10.69
C GLU A 90 24.94 -5.30 11.36
N ALA A 91 23.67 -5.56 11.72
CA ALA A 91 23.26 -6.79 12.40
C ALA A 91 23.04 -7.99 11.46
N ARG A 92 23.16 -7.79 10.13
CA ARG A 92 22.81 -8.77 9.08
C ARG A 92 21.39 -9.32 9.24
N VAL A 93 20.45 -8.45 9.63
CA VAL A 93 19.02 -8.77 9.75
C VAL A 93 18.29 -8.09 8.59
N PRO A 94 17.50 -8.82 7.79
CA PRO A 94 16.76 -8.19 6.70
C PRO A 94 15.71 -7.23 7.26
N TYR A 95 15.62 -6.04 6.66
CA TYR A 95 14.65 -5.00 7.03
C TYR A 95 13.20 -5.51 7.06
N GLU A 96 12.85 -6.35 6.08
CA GLU A 96 11.54 -6.99 5.97
C GLU A 96 11.20 -7.88 7.17
N ALA A 97 12.19 -8.53 7.80
CA ALA A 97 11.92 -9.32 9.01
C ALA A 97 11.62 -8.43 10.22
N VAL A 98 12.26 -7.25 10.29
CA VAL A 98 12.03 -6.29 11.37
C VAL A 98 10.62 -5.69 11.26
N ILE A 99 10.21 -5.29 10.07
CA ILE A 99 8.89 -4.68 9.83
C ILE A 99 7.78 -5.72 9.72
N GLY A 100 8.06 -6.87 9.13
CA GLY A 100 7.11 -7.95 8.93
C GLY A 100 6.66 -8.64 10.23
N PRO A 101 5.74 -9.63 10.14
CA PRO A 101 5.10 -10.26 11.29
C PRO A 101 6.01 -11.23 12.07
N CYS A 102 7.27 -11.42 11.66
CA CYS A 102 8.19 -12.40 12.23
C CYS A 102 8.37 -12.21 13.76
N ARG A 103 8.10 -13.28 14.52
CA ARG A 103 8.19 -13.33 15.99
C ARG A 103 9.38 -14.14 16.51
N LYS A 104 10.30 -14.57 15.64
CA LYS A 104 11.52 -15.28 16.06
C LYS A 104 12.26 -14.43 17.11
N HIS A 105 12.68 -15.06 18.20
CA HIS A 105 13.27 -14.37 19.35
C HIS A 105 14.35 -13.35 18.96
N ARG A 106 15.32 -13.77 18.11
CA ARG A 106 16.39 -12.89 17.61
C ARG A 106 15.87 -11.62 16.92
N VAL A 107 14.83 -11.75 16.09
CA VAL A 107 14.24 -10.61 15.35
C VAL A 107 13.41 -9.73 16.28
N ALA A 108 12.66 -10.34 17.20
CA ALA A 108 11.88 -9.60 18.19
C ALA A 108 12.76 -8.79 19.14
N GLN A 109 13.84 -9.38 19.64
CA GLN A 109 14.81 -8.69 20.47
C GLN A 109 15.51 -7.56 19.72
N PHE A 110 15.89 -7.80 18.46
CA PHE A 110 16.49 -6.76 17.62
C PHE A 110 15.51 -5.61 17.36
N ARG A 111 14.22 -5.90 17.18
CA ARG A 111 13.18 -4.87 17.06
C ARG A 111 13.04 -4.02 18.33
N HIS A 112 13.07 -4.65 19.50
CA HIS A 112 13.04 -3.94 20.79
C HIS A 112 14.24 -3.01 20.95
N LEU A 113 15.43 -3.47 20.55
CA LEU A 113 16.65 -2.65 20.49
C LEU A 113 16.45 -1.42 19.60
N LEU A 114 15.95 -1.61 18.36
CA LEU A 114 15.73 -0.49 17.43
C LEU A 114 14.69 0.51 17.95
N MET A 115 13.60 0.02 18.55
CA MET A 115 12.58 0.87 19.16
C MET A 115 13.18 1.72 20.28
N TRP A 116 14.02 1.13 21.12
CA TRP A 116 14.73 1.84 22.18
C TRP A 116 15.71 2.87 21.62
N GLU A 117 16.60 2.50 20.69
CA GLU A 117 17.58 3.41 20.06
C GLU A 117 16.90 4.63 19.41
N ILE A 118 15.78 4.41 18.71
CA ILE A 118 15.03 5.52 18.09
C ILE A 118 14.44 6.44 19.15
N LYS A 119 13.86 5.86 20.21
CA LYS A 119 13.20 6.61 21.28
C LYS A 119 14.19 7.35 22.19
N THR A 120 15.43 6.88 22.32
CA THR A 120 16.45 7.48 23.20
C THR A 120 17.44 8.36 22.46
N MET A 121 17.89 7.96 21.26
CA MET A 121 18.99 8.63 20.55
C MET A 121 18.54 9.40 19.32
N VAL A 122 17.71 8.80 18.46
CA VAL A 122 17.45 9.35 17.12
C VAL A 122 16.37 10.44 17.13
N LYS A 123 15.24 10.16 17.77
CA LYS A 123 14.10 11.09 17.85
C LYS A 123 13.41 10.96 19.21
N PRO A 124 13.95 11.57 20.28
CA PRO A 124 13.38 11.46 21.63
C PRO A 124 11.92 11.94 21.73
N SER A 125 11.56 12.93 20.91
CA SER A 125 10.21 13.50 20.82
C SER A 125 9.18 12.60 20.12
N ILE A 126 9.58 11.45 19.55
CA ILE A 126 8.66 10.56 18.84
C ILE A 126 7.59 10.00 19.77
N SER A 127 6.33 10.00 19.34
CA SER A 127 5.23 9.37 20.08
C SER A 127 5.26 7.84 19.91
N TYR A 128 4.76 7.07 20.89
CA TYR A 128 4.69 5.61 20.77
C TYR A 128 3.80 5.11 19.60
N PRO A 129 2.67 5.76 19.26
CA PRO A 129 1.92 5.43 18.05
C PRO A 129 2.73 5.67 16.77
N GLU A 130 3.46 6.78 16.67
CA GLU A 130 4.32 7.07 15.52
C GLU A 130 5.48 6.07 15.42
N LEU A 131 6.09 5.71 16.55
CA LEU A 131 7.11 4.68 16.61
C LEU A 131 6.57 3.32 16.13
N GLY A 132 5.35 2.93 16.57
CA GLY A 132 4.71 1.70 16.11
C GLY A 132 4.46 1.66 14.59
N ARG A 133 4.07 2.80 14.00
CA ARG A 133 3.90 2.92 12.54
C ARG A 133 5.19 2.66 11.75
N LEU A 134 6.34 3.13 12.25
CA LEU A 134 7.64 2.87 11.61
C LEU A 134 7.97 1.37 11.53
N PHE A 135 7.49 0.58 12.48
CA PHE A 135 7.66 -0.88 12.48
C PHE A 135 6.43 -1.57 11.88
N GLY A 136 5.98 -1.15 10.69
CA GLY A 136 4.92 -1.86 9.96
C GLY A 136 3.53 -1.74 10.57
N GLY A 137 3.21 -0.60 11.18
CA GLY A 137 1.86 -0.35 11.72
C GLY A 137 1.54 -1.09 13.02
N ARG A 138 2.55 -1.35 13.87
CA ARG A 138 2.35 -1.99 15.18
C ARG A 138 1.65 -1.07 16.17
N ASP A 139 0.93 -1.67 17.11
CA ASP A 139 0.27 -0.94 18.19
C ASP A 139 1.24 -0.15 19.07
N HIS A 140 0.79 0.99 19.57
CA HIS A 140 1.57 1.87 20.44
C HIS A 140 2.02 1.17 21.74
N THR A 141 1.20 0.25 22.27
CA THR A 141 1.55 -0.58 23.44
C THR A 141 2.69 -1.54 23.13
N THR A 142 2.76 -2.06 21.90
CA THR A 142 3.88 -2.91 21.44
C THR A 142 5.19 -2.11 21.42
N ALA A 143 5.14 -0.87 20.93
CA ALA A 143 6.30 0.01 20.93
C ALA A 143 6.74 0.35 22.36
N LEU A 144 5.79 0.69 23.24
CA LEU A 144 6.06 0.96 24.66
C LEU A 144 6.71 -0.24 25.36
N HIS A 145 6.13 -1.43 25.18
CA HIS A 145 6.65 -2.68 25.75
C HIS A 145 8.06 -2.98 25.23
N GLY A 146 8.30 -2.82 23.93
CA GLY A 146 9.61 -3.06 23.32
C GLY A 146 10.70 -2.16 23.90
N VAL A 147 10.42 -0.86 24.09
CA VAL A 147 11.35 0.10 24.68
C VAL A 147 11.68 -0.27 26.13
N ARG A 148 10.67 -0.54 26.96
CA ARG A 148 10.85 -0.91 28.38
C ARG A 148 11.62 -2.21 28.53
N ALA A 149 11.21 -3.25 27.80
CA ALA A 149 11.86 -4.55 27.87
C ALA A 149 13.34 -4.50 27.41
N HIS A 150 13.70 -3.61 26.48
CA HIS A 150 15.11 -3.45 26.11
C HIS A 150 15.90 -2.72 27.20
N ALA A 151 15.34 -1.65 27.77
CA ALA A 151 15.96 -0.92 28.87
C ALA A 151 16.23 -1.83 30.08
N GLU A 152 15.25 -2.65 30.48
CA GLU A 152 15.40 -3.65 31.55
C GLU A 152 16.53 -4.65 31.27
N ARG A 153 16.67 -5.12 30.02
CA ARG A 153 17.76 -6.03 29.64
C ARG A 153 19.13 -5.38 29.78
N ILE A 154 19.27 -4.11 29.40
CA ILE A 154 20.52 -3.36 29.57
C ILE A 154 20.86 -3.28 31.07
N MET A 155 19.91 -2.85 31.90
CA MET A 155 20.09 -2.75 33.35
C MET A 155 20.41 -4.10 34.00
N SER A 156 19.81 -5.19 33.54
CA SER A 156 20.08 -6.53 34.07
C SER A 156 21.47 -7.05 33.72
N LYS A 157 22.08 -6.54 32.65
CA LYS A 157 23.41 -6.96 32.19
C LYS A 157 24.54 -6.20 32.91
N GLU A 158 24.23 -5.03 33.45
CA GLU A 158 25.16 -4.20 34.24
C GLU A 158 25.20 -4.59 35.72
N ARG A 159 24.26 -5.42 36.19
CA ARG A 159 24.26 -6.05 37.51
C ARG A 159 25.01 -7.37 37.48
#